data_AF-A0A4Y9ZKH8-F1
#
_entry.id   AF-A0A4Y9ZKH8-F1
#
_cell.length_a   1.000
_cell.length_b   1.000
_cell.length_c   1.000
_cell.angle_alpha   90.00
_cell.angle_beta   90.00
_cell.angle_gamma   90.00
#
_symmetry.space_group_name_H-M   'P 1'
#
loop_
_entity.id
_entity.type
_entity.pdbx_description
1 polymer ?
#
loop_
_entity_poly.entity_id
_entity_poly.type
_entity_poly.pdbx_seq_one_letter_code
_entity_poly.pdbx_strand_id
1 'polypeptide(L)'
;MAYLQEIKHQMRQLGHLFGVDRDRPVDVSPNEATQDLVLDMLLKCHQHGLQKIRQRLEKHKAGFDAYMAEVRQNPGTVDGVLHDELCDLENGLNLVARTFKEQRPDVEIAKLIVWYASLLAKYLKDGSSELRLLEGLDQHFATPVGGFTMCCFLEELFTHHTAVMNLVSLSASVRFRPLIESNLTIVLVPGEHHAVSFPVRGPAVDATLTAFDKTALSRMHDNVETIAKEPWSGTQHDNFTFQSYVHAECALIAYLHRHKLRAYPYIGVSKLACYSCSRYIHTYNAAGKELDGFHECFFTRGTRGEICLPWVSPELGTDQDKMVQGKMIEEIKQDMEALLGRDAARRAGPGSTGIPETEKPAPAHNWASKLKEHVQEIIRGQQV
;
A
#
# COMPACT_ATOMS: atom_id res chain seq x y z
N MET A 1 -17.69 -5.97 10.30
CA MET A 1 -17.65 -7.46 10.37
C MET A 1 -18.55 -8.15 9.34
N ALA A 2 -19.82 -7.77 9.19
CA ALA A 2 -20.72 -8.38 8.19
C ALA A 2 -20.14 -8.40 6.76
N TYR A 3 -19.61 -7.24 6.31
CA TYR A 3 -18.93 -7.11 5.02
C TYR A 3 -17.83 -8.17 4.78
N LEU A 4 -16.97 -8.43 5.77
CA LEU A 4 -15.88 -9.39 5.61
C LEU A 4 -16.36 -10.85 5.58
N GLN A 5 -17.45 -11.16 6.28
CA GLN A 5 -18.08 -12.49 6.21
C GLN A 5 -18.73 -12.72 4.85
N GLU A 6 -19.30 -11.68 4.25
CA GLU A 6 -19.85 -11.73 2.90
C GLU A 6 -18.75 -12.01 1.87
N ILE A 7 -17.65 -11.24 1.87
CA ILE A 7 -16.51 -11.48 0.96
C ILE A 7 -15.98 -12.91 1.11
N LYS A 8 -15.88 -13.42 2.34
CA LYS A 8 -15.49 -14.82 2.60
C LYS A 8 -16.48 -15.81 1.98
N HIS A 9 -17.79 -15.57 2.10
CA HIS A 9 -18.80 -16.44 1.50
C HIS A 9 -18.64 -16.51 -0.02
N GLN A 10 -18.39 -15.37 -0.66
CA GLN A 10 -18.18 -15.28 -2.11
C GLN A 10 -16.89 -15.98 -2.55
N MET A 11 -15.80 -15.85 -1.80
CA MET A 11 -14.57 -16.61 -2.07
C MET A 11 -14.79 -18.12 -2.04
N ARG A 12 -15.61 -18.62 -1.10
CA ARG A 12 -15.97 -20.04 -1.04
C ARG A 12 -16.81 -20.47 -2.25
N GLN A 13 -17.80 -19.67 -2.63
CA GLN A 13 -18.59 -19.90 -3.83
C GLN A 13 -17.71 -19.96 -5.09
N LEU A 14 -16.77 -19.02 -5.25
CA LEU A 14 -15.77 -19.05 -6.32
C LEU A 14 -14.94 -20.34 -6.29
N GLY A 15 -14.44 -20.74 -5.11
CA GLY A 15 -13.65 -21.96 -4.96
C GLY A 15 -14.38 -23.24 -5.38
N HIS A 16 -15.71 -23.29 -5.19
CA HIS A 16 -16.57 -24.37 -5.68
C HIS A 16 -16.76 -24.30 -7.20
N LEU A 17 -16.99 -23.11 -7.76
CA LEU A 17 -17.17 -22.91 -9.20
C LEU A 17 -15.89 -23.28 -10.00
N PHE A 18 -14.71 -23.00 -9.45
CA PHE A 18 -13.42 -23.39 -10.06
C PHE A 18 -13.06 -24.87 -9.87
N GLY A 19 -13.79 -25.62 -9.02
CA GLY A 19 -13.38 -26.94 -8.55
C GLY A 19 -13.86 -28.16 -9.31
N VAL A 20 -14.59 -27.96 -10.41
CA VAL A 20 -15.38 -29.05 -11.01
C VAL A 20 -14.57 -29.97 -11.93
N ASP A 21 -13.35 -29.62 -12.34
CA ASP A 21 -12.59 -30.52 -13.22
C ASP A 21 -11.07 -30.41 -13.04
N ARG A 22 -10.45 -31.41 -12.38
CA ARG A 22 -8.99 -31.48 -12.18
C ARG A 22 -8.24 -31.84 -13.45
N ASP A 23 -8.95 -32.38 -14.46
CA ASP A 23 -8.36 -32.96 -15.66
C ASP A 23 -8.63 -32.11 -16.92
N ARG A 24 -9.40 -31.02 -16.81
CA ARG A 24 -9.57 -30.08 -17.94
C ARG A 24 -8.49 -28.99 -17.97
N PRO A 25 -7.88 -28.75 -19.14
CA PRO A 25 -7.01 -27.59 -19.32
C PRO A 25 -7.77 -26.28 -19.06
N VAL A 26 -7.06 -25.34 -18.44
CA VAL A 26 -7.55 -24.10 -17.79
C VAL A 26 -8.13 -23.04 -18.74
N ASP A 27 -8.29 -23.33 -20.03
CA ASP A 27 -8.67 -22.33 -21.04
C ASP A 27 -10.21 -22.17 -21.23
N VAL A 28 -10.99 -22.56 -20.21
CA VAL A 28 -12.44 -22.33 -20.23
C VAL A 28 -12.71 -20.93 -19.71
N SER A 29 -13.21 -20.07 -20.59
CA SER A 29 -13.70 -18.73 -20.23
C SER A 29 -14.63 -18.82 -19.01
N PRO A 30 -14.44 -17.98 -17.99
CA PRO A 30 -15.23 -18.06 -16.77
C PRO A 30 -16.72 -17.96 -17.10
N ASN A 31 -17.51 -18.87 -16.54
CA ASN A 31 -18.96 -18.87 -16.74
C ASN A 31 -19.59 -17.59 -16.19
N GLU A 32 -20.81 -17.29 -16.63
CA GLU A 32 -21.54 -16.07 -16.26
C GLU A 32 -21.66 -15.91 -14.73
N ALA A 33 -21.95 -16.99 -14.02
CA ALA A 33 -22.03 -16.99 -12.55
C ALA A 33 -20.71 -16.56 -11.87
N THR A 34 -19.57 -17.01 -12.38
CA THR A 34 -18.25 -16.56 -11.88
C THR A 34 -18.05 -15.08 -12.14
N GLN A 35 -18.42 -14.60 -13.32
CA GLN A 35 -18.26 -13.19 -13.69
C GLN A 35 -19.13 -12.28 -12.82
N ASP A 36 -20.39 -12.66 -12.56
CA ASP A 36 -21.31 -11.92 -11.71
C ASP A 36 -20.80 -11.85 -10.27
N LEU A 37 -20.26 -12.97 -9.75
CA LEU A 37 -19.72 -13.03 -8.40
C LEU A 37 -18.47 -12.15 -8.24
N VAL A 38 -17.58 -12.16 -9.24
CA VAL A 38 -16.40 -11.29 -9.26
C VAL A 38 -16.81 -9.82 -9.34
N LEU A 39 -17.79 -9.49 -10.19
CA LEU A 39 -18.31 -8.13 -10.31
C LEU A 39 -18.93 -7.64 -9.01
N ASP A 40 -19.73 -8.47 -8.35
CA ASP A 40 -20.33 -8.11 -7.06
C ASP A 40 -19.27 -7.91 -5.96
N MET A 41 -18.26 -8.78 -5.90
CA MET A 41 -17.10 -8.58 -5.01
C MET A 41 -16.39 -7.25 -5.29
N LEU A 42 -16.15 -6.94 -6.57
CA LEU A 42 -15.52 -5.68 -6.98
C LEU A 42 -16.35 -4.47 -6.54
N LEU A 43 -17.67 -4.48 -6.79
CA LEU A 43 -18.57 -3.39 -6.41
C LEU A 43 -18.60 -3.19 -4.90
N LYS A 44 -18.81 -4.26 -4.11
CA LYS A 44 -18.82 -4.19 -2.64
C LYS A 44 -17.51 -3.66 -2.08
N CYS A 45 -16.37 -4.12 -2.60
CA CYS A 45 -15.05 -3.65 -2.16
C CYS A 45 -14.83 -2.18 -2.47
N HIS A 46 -15.20 -1.72 -3.67
CA HIS A 46 -15.02 -0.33 -4.04
C HIS A 46 -15.98 0.58 -3.28
N GLN A 47 -17.25 0.18 -3.10
CA GLN A 47 -18.22 0.90 -2.27
C GLN A 47 -17.68 1.13 -0.85
N HIS A 48 -17.17 0.08 -0.21
CA HIS A 48 -16.57 0.19 1.12
C HIS A 48 -15.34 1.11 1.14
N GLY A 49 -14.57 1.15 0.04
CA GLY A 49 -13.37 1.95 -0.12
C GLY A 49 -13.57 3.37 -0.67
N LEU A 50 -14.80 3.81 -0.97
CA LEU A 50 -15.05 5.05 -1.71
C LEU A 50 -14.49 6.30 -1.03
N GLN A 51 -14.63 6.42 0.29
CA GLN A 51 -14.10 7.56 1.02
C GLN A 51 -12.58 7.69 0.83
N LYS A 52 -11.87 6.56 0.87
CA LYS A 52 -10.42 6.52 0.66
C LYS A 52 -10.05 6.83 -0.80
N ILE A 53 -10.83 6.33 -1.76
CA ILE A 53 -10.66 6.64 -3.17
C ILE A 53 -10.85 8.13 -3.43
N ARG A 54 -11.89 8.74 -2.87
CA ARG A 54 -12.14 10.18 -2.94
C ARG A 54 -10.96 10.99 -2.41
N GLN A 55 -10.48 10.67 -1.20
CA GLN A 55 -9.33 11.34 -0.60
C GLN A 55 -8.08 11.24 -1.47
N ARG A 56 -7.83 10.08 -2.10
CA ARG A 56 -6.70 9.88 -3.01
C ARG A 56 -6.85 10.71 -4.29
N LEU A 57 -8.03 10.74 -4.90
CA LEU A 57 -8.30 11.57 -6.06
C LEU A 57 -8.08 13.05 -5.74
N GLU A 58 -8.61 13.54 -4.61
CA GLU A 58 -8.43 14.92 -4.17
C GLU A 58 -6.95 15.24 -3.90
N LYS A 59 -6.24 14.36 -3.16
CA LYS A 59 -4.81 14.51 -2.84
C LYS A 59 -3.94 14.58 -4.09
N HIS A 60 -4.20 13.73 -5.08
CA HIS A 60 -3.34 13.56 -6.24
C HIS A 60 -3.79 14.35 -7.47
N LYS A 61 -4.93 15.06 -7.41
CA LYS A 61 -5.51 15.76 -8.56
C LYS A 61 -4.55 16.71 -9.25
N ALA A 62 -3.85 17.56 -8.50
CA ALA A 62 -2.94 18.54 -9.10
C ALA A 62 -1.77 17.86 -9.83
N GLY A 63 -1.20 16.80 -9.25
CA GLY A 63 -0.14 16.01 -9.88
C GLY A 63 -0.61 15.29 -11.14
N PHE A 64 -1.81 14.70 -11.08
CA PHE A 64 -2.44 14.05 -12.22
C PHE A 64 -2.77 15.04 -13.36
N ASP A 65 -3.36 16.20 -13.05
CA ASP A 65 -3.69 17.23 -14.04
C ASP A 65 -2.42 17.77 -14.74
N ALA A 66 -1.34 17.98 -13.97
CA ALA A 66 -0.05 18.40 -14.53
C ALA A 66 0.56 17.32 -15.43
N TYR A 67 0.54 16.05 -15.00
CA TYR A 67 1.00 14.92 -15.80
C TYR A 67 0.23 14.81 -17.12
N MET A 68 -1.10 14.89 -17.07
CA MET A 68 -1.95 14.83 -18.27
C MET A 68 -1.76 16.04 -19.19
N ALA A 69 -1.41 17.21 -18.66
CA ALA A 69 -1.04 18.37 -19.48
C ALA A 69 0.25 18.09 -20.28
N GLU A 70 1.26 17.49 -19.66
CA GLU A 70 2.51 17.10 -20.34
C GLU A 70 2.27 16.05 -21.43
N VAL A 71 1.46 15.02 -21.15
CA VAL A 71 1.06 14.00 -22.13
C VAL A 71 0.43 14.64 -23.37
N ARG A 72 -0.46 15.61 -23.19
CA ARG A 72 -1.14 16.30 -24.31
C ARG A 72 -0.25 17.23 -25.10
N GLN A 73 0.70 17.89 -24.43
CA GLN A 73 1.64 18.80 -25.10
C GLN A 73 2.68 18.03 -25.92
N ASN A 74 2.96 16.78 -25.54
CA ASN A 74 3.98 15.95 -26.15
C ASN A 74 3.41 14.62 -26.68
N PRO A 75 2.42 14.63 -27.60
CA PRO A 75 1.76 13.39 -28.04
C PRO A 75 2.71 12.41 -28.74
N GLY A 76 3.85 12.90 -29.25
CA GLY A 76 4.88 12.05 -29.87
C GLY A 76 5.74 11.24 -28.88
N THR A 77 5.64 11.50 -27.57
CA THR A 77 6.41 10.77 -26.54
C THR A 77 5.65 9.57 -25.98
N VAL A 78 4.35 9.48 -26.27
CA VAL A 78 3.46 8.42 -25.78
C VAL A 78 2.98 7.57 -26.95
N ASP A 79 2.96 6.25 -26.77
CA ASP A 79 2.31 5.35 -27.72
C ASP A 79 0.84 5.76 -27.92
N GLY A 80 0.35 5.78 -29.16
CA GLY A 80 -0.98 6.29 -29.48
C GLY A 80 -2.10 5.58 -28.71
N VAL A 81 -1.99 4.26 -28.51
CA VAL A 81 -2.99 3.48 -27.76
C VAL A 81 -2.96 3.86 -26.29
N LEU A 82 -1.77 3.99 -25.71
CA LEU A 82 -1.62 4.42 -24.31
C LEU A 82 -2.11 5.86 -24.11
N HIS A 83 -1.82 6.77 -25.05
CA HIS A 83 -2.29 8.14 -25.00
C HIS A 83 -3.83 8.20 -24.95
N ASP A 84 -4.50 7.47 -25.83
CA ASP A 84 -5.96 7.41 -25.89
C ASP A 84 -6.55 6.83 -24.60
N GLU A 85 -5.97 5.75 -24.07
CA GLU A 85 -6.42 5.14 -22.82
C GLU A 85 -6.21 6.05 -21.59
N LEU A 86 -5.12 6.83 -21.56
CA LEU A 86 -4.89 7.84 -20.50
C LEU A 86 -5.87 9.01 -20.61
N CYS A 87 -6.21 9.45 -21.83
CA CYS A 87 -7.23 10.47 -22.06
C CYS A 87 -8.62 9.97 -21.65
N ASP A 88 -8.97 8.72 -21.98
CA ASP A 88 -10.21 8.08 -21.53
C ASP A 88 -10.27 7.94 -20.02
N LEU A 89 -9.15 7.59 -19.37
CA LEU A 89 -9.03 7.59 -17.92
C LEU A 89 -9.29 8.96 -17.33
N GLU A 90 -8.63 10.01 -17.85
CA GLU A 90 -8.81 11.37 -17.34
C GLU A 90 -10.27 11.83 -17.43
N ASN A 91 -10.92 11.58 -18.57
CA ASN A 91 -12.35 11.83 -18.73
C ASN A 91 -13.18 11.07 -17.68
N GLY A 92 -12.80 9.82 -17.42
CA GLY A 92 -13.39 8.97 -16.40
C GLY A 92 -13.25 9.47 -14.98
N LEU A 93 -12.04 9.85 -14.57
CA LEU A 93 -11.77 10.38 -13.24
C LEU A 93 -12.44 11.73 -13.04
N ASN A 94 -12.52 12.57 -14.08
CA ASN A 94 -13.29 13.81 -14.05
C ASN A 94 -14.80 13.54 -13.92
N LEU A 95 -15.33 12.49 -14.55
CA LEU A 95 -16.70 12.04 -14.32
C LEU A 95 -16.89 11.59 -12.86
N VAL A 96 -16.04 10.69 -12.35
CA VAL A 96 -16.08 10.22 -10.95
C VAL A 96 -16.03 11.38 -9.96
N ALA A 97 -15.13 12.35 -10.16
CA ALA A 97 -15.00 13.53 -9.32
C ALA A 97 -16.26 14.42 -9.35
N ARG A 98 -16.93 14.56 -10.51
CA ARG A 98 -18.23 15.24 -10.61
C ARG A 98 -19.32 14.47 -9.87
N THR A 99 -19.39 13.15 -10.08
CA THR A 99 -20.35 12.25 -9.41
C THR A 99 -20.23 12.34 -7.88
N PHE A 100 -19.01 12.46 -7.33
CA PHE A 100 -18.79 12.75 -5.90
C PHE A 100 -19.34 14.10 -5.45
N LYS A 101 -19.20 15.16 -6.26
CA LYS A 101 -19.73 16.51 -5.95
C LYS A 101 -21.25 16.55 -6.00
N GLU A 102 -21.84 15.81 -6.94
CA GLU A 102 -23.30 15.68 -7.12
C GLU A 102 -23.96 14.79 -6.06
N GLN A 103 -23.19 14.15 -5.16
CA GLN A 103 -23.70 13.24 -4.12
C GLN A 103 -24.56 12.10 -4.69
N ARG A 104 -24.16 11.59 -5.86
CA ARG A 104 -24.81 10.43 -6.48
C ARG A 104 -24.63 9.18 -5.61
N PRO A 105 -25.48 8.15 -5.78
CA PRO A 105 -25.37 6.92 -5.01
C PRO A 105 -23.99 6.26 -5.14
N ASP A 106 -23.43 5.82 -4.01
CA ASP A 106 -22.13 5.13 -3.93
C ASP A 106 -21.99 3.96 -4.92
N VAL A 107 -23.08 3.24 -5.20
CA VAL A 107 -23.09 2.15 -6.18
C VAL A 107 -22.76 2.60 -7.59
N GLU A 108 -23.22 3.78 -8.02
CA GLU A 108 -22.91 4.32 -9.36
C GLU A 108 -21.44 4.71 -9.47
N ILE A 109 -20.91 5.35 -8.42
CA ILE A 109 -19.50 5.73 -8.34
C ILE A 109 -18.62 4.47 -8.37
N ALA A 110 -18.97 3.44 -7.60
CA ALA A 110 -18.25 2.17 -7.58
C ALA A 110 -18.26 1.48 -8.95
N LYS A 111 -19.39 1.47 -9.68
CA LYS A 111 -19.46 0.92 -11.04
C LYS A 111 -18.47 1.62 -11.98
N LEU A 112 -18.41 2.95 -11.95
CA LEU A 112 -17.47 3.72 -12.76
C LEU A 112 -16.01 3.38 -12.41
N ILE A 113 -15.67 3.33 -11.12
CA ILE A 113 -14.30 3.02 -10.71
C ILE A 113 -13.91 1.59 -11.10
N VAL A 114 -14.81 0.62 -10.89
CA VAL A 114 -14.57 -0.78 -11.29
C VAL A 114 -14.34 -0.86 -12.80
N TRP A 115 -15.09 -0.10 -13.60
CA TRP A 115 -14.87 0.02 -15.05
C TRP A 115 -13.47 0.47 -15.43
N TYR A 116 -13.03 1.61 -14.91
CA TYR A 116 -11.69 2.12 -15.22
C TYR A 116 -10.57 1.25 -14.68
N ALA A 117 -10.73 0.72 -13.46
CA ALA A 117 -9.78 -0.22 -12.88
C ALA A 117 -9.58 -1.44 -13.78
N SER A 118 -10.66 -1.89 -14.41
CA SER A 118 -10.66 -3.07 -15.27
C SER A 118 -9.96 -2.85 -16.60
N LEU A 119 -10.17 -1.69 -17.20
CA LEU A 119 -9.49 -1.29 -18.42
C LEU A 119 -7.98 -1.15 -18.20
N LEU A 120 -7.59 -0.63 -17.03
CA LEU A 120 -6.20 -0.24 -16.75
C LEU A 120 -5.41 -1.26 -15.94
N ALA A 121 -6.04 -2.32 -15.44
CA ALA A 121 -5.36 -3.36 -14.66
C ALA A 121 -4.15 -3.95 -15.40
N LYS A 122 -4.15 -3.95 -16.74
CA LYS A 122 -3.01 -4.39 -17.57
C LYS A 122 -1.74 -3.54 -17.34
N TYR A 123 -1.87 -2.26 -17.03
CA TYR A 123 -0.74 -1.37 -16.72
C TYR A 123 -0.19 -1.55 -15.31
N LEU A 124 -0.91 -2.27 -14.44
CA LEU A 124 -0.48 -2.58 -13.08
C LEU A 124 0.03 -4.02 -12.95
N LYS A 125 0.09 -4.76 -14.05
CA LYS A 125 0.52 -6.15 -14.04
C LYS A 125 2.05 -6.20 -14.08
N ASP A 126 2.65 -6.74 -13.02
CA ASP A 126 4.09 -6.96 -12.91
C ASP A 126 4.65 -7.65 -14.17
N GLY A 127 5.72 -7.07 -14.72
CA GLY A 127 6.42 -7.59 -15.89
C GLY A 127 5.73 -7.34 -17.23
N SER A 128 4.52 -6.77 -17.26
CA SER A 128 3.80 -6.49 -18.50
C SER A 128 4.49 -5.47 -19.39
N SER A 129 4.19 -5.52 -20.69
CA SER A 129 4.67 -4.53 -21.64
C SER A 129 4.18 -3.12 -21.33
N GLU A 130 2.94 -3.05 -20.88
CA GLU A 130 2.12 -1.90 -20.58
C GLU A 130 2.67 -1.16 -19.36
N LEU A 131 2.96 -1.88 -18.26
CA LEU A 131 3.60 -1.30 -17.09
C LEU A 131 4.92 -0.61 -17.45
N ARG A 132 5.76 -1.25 -18.27
CA ARG A 132 7.05 -0.63 -18.69
C ARG A 132 6.88 0.63 -19.53
N LEU A 133 5.81 0.73 -20.32
CA LEU A 133 5.50 1.96 -21.04
C LEU A 133 5.17 3.06 -20.04
N LEU A 134 4.34 2.75 -19.04
CA LEU A 134 3.95 3.70 -18.01
C LEU A 134 5.14 4.13 -17.14
N GLU A 135 6.02 3.20 -16.76
CA GLU A 135 7.26 3.49 -16.03
C GLU A 135 8.20 4.39 -16.87
N GLY A 136 8.28 4.16 -18.18
CA GLY A 136 9.04 5.00 -19.10
C GLY A 136 8.51 6.43 -19.16
N LEU A 137 7.17 6.60 -19.17
CA LEU A 137 6.55 7.92 -19.09
C LEU A 137 6.78 8.58 -17.74
N ASP A 138 6.71 7.83 -16.64
CA ASP A 138 6.95 8.37 -15.30
C ASP A 138 8.40 8.86 -15.14
N GLN A 139 9.37 8.20 -15.79
CA GLN A 139 10.75 8.69 -15.85
C GLN A 139 10.88 9.95 -16.73
N HIS A 140 10.13 10.02 -17.83
CA HIS A 140 10.18 11.14 -18.76
C HIS A 140 9.50 12.40 -18.19
N PHE A 141 8.36 12.23 -17.54
CA PHE A 141 7.55 13.29 -16.94
C PHE A 141 7.83 13.47 -15.45
N ALA A 142 8.93 12.93 -14.93
CA ALA A 142 9.28 13.02 -13.51
C ALA A 142 9.19 14.48 -13.05
N THR A 143 8.10 14.81 -12.36
CA THR A 143 7.83 16.19 -11.96
C THR A 143 8.73 16.50 -10.77
N PRO A 144 9.53 17.59 -10.82
CA PRO A 144 10.35 17.99 -9.67
C PRO A 144 9.50 18.37 -8.45
N VAL A 145 8.21 18.64 -8.66
CA VAL A 145 7.27 19.11 -7.65
C VAL A 145 6.30 17.98 -7.28
N GLY A 146 6.55 17.34 -6.14
CA GLY A 146 5.57 16.48 -5.47
C GLY A 146 5.70 14.97 -5.70
N GLY A 147 6.71 14.50 -6.44
CA GLY A 147 7.02 13.06 -6.56
C GLY A 147 5.87 12.22 -7.12
N PHE A 148 4.96 12.85 -7.89
CA PHE A 148 3.83 12.16 -8.51
C PHE A 148 4.31 11.27 -9.64
N THR A 149 3.84 10.02 -9.66
CA THR A 149 4.00 9.10 -10.78
C THR A 149 2.64 8.49 -11.10
N MET A 150 2.37 8.25 -12.39
CA MET A 150 1.11 7.64 -12.81
C MET A 150 1.00 6.22 -12.28
N CYS A 151 2.10 5.45 -12.25
CA CYS A 151 2.11 4.10 -11.69
C CYS A 151 1.61 4.09 -10.22
N CYS A 152 2.24 4.89 -9.34
CA CYS A 152 1.84 4.95 -7.93
C CYS A 152 0.40 5.42 -7.78
N PHE A 153 -0.04 6.39 -8.59
CA PHE A 153 -1.41 6.88 -8.56
C PHE A 153 -2.42 5.79 -8.92
N LEU A 154 -2.18 5.04 -10.00
CA LEU A 154 -3.06 3.94 -10.42
C LEU A 154 -3.05 2.77 -9.42
N GLU A 155 -1.89 2.40 -8.89
CA GLU A 155 -1.77 1.36 -7.85
C GLU A 155 -2.57 1.73 -6.61
N GLU A 156 -2.48 2.99 -6.17
CA GLU A 156 -3.26 3.48 -5.05
C GLU A 156 -4.75 3.53 -5.38
N LEU A 157 -5.13 4.05 -6.55
CA LEU A 157 -6.53 4.19 -6.92
C LEU A 157 -7.23 2.83 -7.05
N PHE A 158 -6.55 1.86 -7.67
CA PHE A 158 -7.10 0.54 -7.99
C PHE A 158 -6.65 -0.55 -7.02
N THR A 159 -6.13 -0.19 -5.84
CA THR A 159 -5.73 -1.17 -4.80
C THR A 159 -6.83 -2.19 -4.50
N HIS A 160 -8.10 -1.77 -4.44
CA HIS A 160 -9.22 -2.68 -4.18
C HIS A 160 -9.47 -3.66 -5.32
N HIS A 161 -9.31 -3.21 -6.57
CA HIS A 161 -9.39 -4.07 -7.74
C HIS A 161 -8.33 -5.17 -7.68
N THR A 162 -7.06 -4.79 -7.51
CA THR A 162 -5.94 -5.74 -7.39
C THR A 162 -6.16 -6.72 -6.22
N ALA A 163 -6.63 -6.22 -5.07
CA ALA A 163 -6.95 -7.08 -3.93
C ALA A 163 -8.03 -8.11 -4.26
N VAL A 164 -9.13 -7.71 -4.90
CA VAL A 164 -10.19 -8.65 -5.30
C VAL A 164 -9.67 -9.66 -6.31
N MET A 165 -8.93 -9.24 -7.33
CA MET A 165 -8.38 -10.16 -8.33
C MET A 165 -7.38 -11.17 -7.72
N ASN A 166 -6.63 -10.76 -6.69
CA ASN A 166 -5.81 -11.67 -5.90
C ASN A 166 -6.67 -12.68 -5.12
N LEU A 167 -7.78 -12.26 -4.50
CA LEU A 167 -8.71 -13.16 -3.80
C LEU A 167 -9.37 -14.15 -4.77
N VAL A 168 -9.74 -13.71 -5.98
CA VAL A 168 -10.28 -14.56 -7.03
C VAL A 168 -9.24 -15.60 -7.46
N SER A 169 -8.00 -15.17 -7.70
CA SER A 169 -6.87 -16.06 -8.05
C SER A 169 -6.57 -17.08 -6.95
N LEU A 170 -6.63 -16.66 -5.68
CA LEU A 170 -6.49 -17.55 -4.53
C LEU A 170 -7.62 -18.58 -4.46
N SER A 171 -8.85 -18.15 -4.74
CA SER A 171 -10.05 -19.02 -4.74
C SER A 171 -9.99 -20.06 -5.86
N ALA A 172 -9.39 -19.72 -7.00
CA ALA A 172 -9.13 -20.65 -8.10
C ALA A 172 -7.96 -21.61 -7.84
N SER A 173 -7.11 -21.33 -6.85
CA SER A 173 -5.90 -22.12 -6.60
C SER A 173 -6.21 -23.43 -5.87
N VAL A 174 -5.91 -24.56 -6.53
CA VAL A 174 -6.00 -25.90 -5.91
C VAL A 174 -5.13 -26.01 -4.65
N ARG A 175 -3.96 -25.34 -4.63
CA ARG A 175 -3.04 -25.35 -3.48
C ARG A 175 -3.62 -24.64 -2.26
N PHE A 176 -4.36 -23.54 -2.47
CA PHE A 176 -4.94 -22.75 -1.39
C PHE A 176 -6.39 -23.13 -1.06
N ARG A 177 -7.02 -24.03 -1.82
CA ARG A 177 -8.37 -24.54 -1.54
C ARG A 177 -8.59 -24.95 -0.08
N PRO A 178 -7.70 -25.74 0.58
CA PRO A 178 -7.90 -26.09 1.98
C PRO A 178 -8.03 -24.88 2.91
N LEU A 179 -7.32 -23.78 2.61
CA LEU A 179 -7.41 -22.53 3.37
C LEU A 179 -8.79 -21.87 3.19
N ILE A 180 -9.30 -21.83 1.96
CA ILE A 180 -10.61 -21.22 1.65
C ILE A 180 -11.77 -22.05 2.24
N GLU A 181 -11.65 -23.37 2.17
CA GLU A 181 -12.63 -24.32 2.71
C GLU A 181 -12.59 -24.38 4.25
N SER A 182 -11.43 -24.09 4.86
CA SER A 182 -11.30 -24.04 6.31
C SER A 182 -12.20 -22.97 6.94
N ASN A 183 -12.41 -23.08 8.25
CA ASN A 183 -13.10 -22.07 9.05
C ASN A 183 -12.22 -20.82 9.24
N LEU A 184 -12.05 -20.04 8.18
CA LEU A 184 -11.39 -18.74 8.23
C LEU A 184 -12.14 -17.83 9.20
N THR A 185 -11.50 -17.49 10.32
CA THR A 185 -12.03 -16.54 11.30
C THR A 185 -11.24 -15.26 11.20
N ILE A 186 -11.94 -14.14 11.06
CA ILE A 186 -11.32 -12.82 11.03
C ILE A 186 -11.45 -12.22 12.41
N VAL A 187 -10.32 -11.96 13.05
CA VAL A 187 -10.23 -11.31 14.35
C VAL A 187 -9.72 -9.90 14.14
N LEU A 188 -10.44 -8.92 14.69
CA LEU A 188 -9.97 -7.54 14.70
C LEU A 188 -9.02 -7.38 15.89
N VAL A 189 -7.76 -7.07 15.59
CA VAL A 189 -6.80 -6.68 16.62
C VAL A 189 -7.03 -5.20 16.92
N PRO A 190 -7.29 -4.82 18.18
CA PRO A 190 -7.48 -3.41 18.54
C PRO A 190 -6.20 -2.62 18.25
N GLY A 191 -6.37 -1.42 17.69
CA GLY A 191 -5.26 -0.50 17.49
C GLY A 191 -4.77 0.04 18.83
N GLU A 192 -3.45 0.04 19.01
CA GLU A 192 -2.80 0.62 20.18
C GLU A 192 -2.26 2.02 19.83
N HIS A 193 -2.43 2.98 20.72
CA HIS A 193 -2.03 4.38 20.50
C HIS A 193 -1.47 4.98 21.79
N HIS A 194 -0.45 5.81 21.62
CA HIS A 194 0.35 6.38 22.69
C HIS A 194 0.42 7.90 22.49
N ALA A 195 0.27 8.66 23.58
CA ALA A 195 0.53 10.09 23.57
C ALA A 195 2.05 10.32 23.60
N VAL A 196 2.60 10.95 22.58
CA VAL A 196 4.03 11.27 22.51
C VAL A 196 4.21 12.77 22.66
N SER A 197 5.05 13.17 23.61
CA SER A 197 5.37 14.57 23.89
C SER A 197 6.83 14.84 23.54
N PHE A 198 7.10 15.84 22.70
CA PHE A 198 8.44 16.30 22.35
C PHE A 198 8.64 17.74 22.83
N PRO A 199 9.80 18.09 23.41
CA PRO A 199 10.10 19.49 23.66
C PRO A 199 10.16 20.25 22.33
N VAL A 200 9.42 21.35 22.20
CA VAL A 200 9.24 22.06 20.92
C VAL A 200 10.53 22.75 20.47
N ARG A 201 11.36 23.18 21.42
CA ARG A 201 12.69 23.76 21.20
C ARG A 201 13.58 23.56 22.43
N GLY A 202 14.88 23.40 22.19
CA GLY A 202 15.89 23.36 23.23
C GLY A 202 17.22 22.77 22.74
N PRO A 203 18.30 22.91 23.52
CA PRO A 203 19.64 22.47 23.12
C PRO A 203 19.72 21.00 22.71
N ALA A 204 18.85 20.15 23.27
CA ALA A 204 18.78 18.72 22.92
C ALA A 204 18.19 18.47 21.52
N VAL A 205 17.18 19.23 21.10
CA VAL A 205 16.60 19.14 19.75
C VAL A 205 17.59 19.68 18.73
N ASP A 206 18.21 20.82 19.02
CA ASP A 206 19.24 21.41 18.15
C ASP A 206 20.47 20.50 18.04
N ALA A 207 20.93 19.91 19.13
CA ALA A 207 22.01 18.93 19.13
C ALA A 207 21.63 17.66 18.36
N THR A 208 20.39 17.19 18.47
CA THR A 208 19.90 16.02 17.73
C THR A 208 19.85 16.30 16.23
N LEU A 209 19.26 17.43 15.83
CA LEU A 209 19.21 17.88 14.43
C LEU A 209 20.60 18.17 13.85
N THR A 210 21.54 18.64 14.68
CA THR A 210 22.94 18.86 14.29
C THR A 210 23.73 17.55 14.19
N ALA A 211 23.42 16.56 15.04
CA ALA A 211 24.08 15.25 15.06
C ALA A 211 23.60 14.32 13.93
N PHE A 212 22.34 14.48 13.48
CA PHE A 212 21.91 13.85 12.24
C PHE A 212 22.62 14.54 11.07
N ASP A 213 23.53 13.82 10.40
CA ASP A 213 24.17 14.32 9.17
C ASP A 213 23.07 14.73 8.17
N LYS A 214 23.32 15.77 7.39
CA LYS A 214 22.43 16.28 6.33
C LYS A 214 21.98 15.15 5.38
N THR A 215 22.83 14.12 5.20
CA THR A 215 22.55 12.90 4.42
C THR A 215 21.64 11.88 5.14
N ALA A 216 21.71 11.78 6.47
CA ALA A 216 20.81 10.94 7.27
C ALA A 216 19.43 11.61 7.39
N LEU A 217 19.42 12.93 7.60
CA LEU A 217 18.24 13.78 7.56
C LEU A 217 17.55 13.71 6.19
N SER A 218 18.27 13.79 5.06
CA SER A 218 17.65 13.73 3.73
C SER A 218 16.96 12.39 3.44
N ARG A 219 17.32 11.30 4.14
CA ARG A 219 16.64 10.00 4.05
C ARG A 219 15.49 9.85 5.05
N MET A 220 15.41 10.73 6.05
CA MET A 220 14.32 10.84 7.03
C MET A 220 13.30 11.95 6.68
N HIS A 221 13.59 12.77 5.67
CA HIS A 221 13.17 14.18 5.58
C HIS A 221 11.69 14.41 5.26
N ASP A 222 11.03 13.53 4.51
CA ASP A 222 9.71 13.84 3.96
C ASP A 222 8.64 14.02 5.05
N ASN A 223 8.78 13.34 6.19
CA ASN A 223 7.81 13.45 7.29
C ASN A 223 8.18 14.52 8.32
N VAL A 224 9.47 14.65 8.68
CA VAL A 224 9.90 15.59 9.73
C VAL A 224 9.76 17.05 9.28
N GLU A 225 10.12 17.34 8.03
CA GLU A 225 10.06 18.71 7.51
C GLU A 225 8.61 19.16 7.26
N THR A 226 7.73 18.24 6.85
CA THR A 226 6.30 18.50 6.68
C THR A 226 5.62 18.79 8.03
N ILE A 227 5.93 17.99 9.06
CA ILE A 227 5.42 18.20 10.43
C ILE A 227 5.98 19.50 11.04
N ALA A 228 7.23 19.85 10.75
CA ALA A 228 7.84 21.09 11.23
C ALA A 228 7.33 22.36 10.53
N LYS A 229 6.72 22.24 9.34
CA LYS A 229 6.24 23.37 8.52
C LYS A 229 4.75 23.68 8.68
N GLU A 230 3.96 22.87 9.40
CA GLU A 230 2.54 23.17 9.63
C GLU A 230 2.36 24.46 10.47
N PRO A 231 1.51 25.43 10.05
CA PRO A 231 1.30 26.68 10.77
C PRO A 231 0.66 26.44 12.15
N TRP A 232 1.43 26.70 13.21
CA TRP A 232 1.04 26.49 14.60
C TRP A 232 0.09 27.59 15.10
N SER A 233 -1.01 27.18 15.76
CA SER A 233 -1.96 28.07 16.45
C SER A 233 -2.02 27.84 17.97
N GLY A 234 -1.14 27.01 18.52
CA GLY A 234 -1.13 26.67 19.93
C GLY A 234 -0.36 27.68 20.79
N THR A 235 -0.88 27.97 21.98
CA THR A 235 -0.23 28.79 23.00
C THR A 235 0.94 28.04 23.64
N GLN A 236 2.16 28.58 23.50
CA GLN A 236 3.27 28.66 24.45
C GLN A 236 3.41 27.57 25.55
N HIS A 237 3.20 26.30 25.23
CA HIS A 237 3.58 25.18 26.09
C HIS A 237 4.83 24.51 25.51
N ASP A 238 5.85 24.33 26.34
CA ASP A 238 7.20 23.87 25.96
C ASP A 238 7.26 22.46 25.35
N ASN A 239 6.13 21.74 25.28
CA ASN A 239 6.03 20.39 24.72
C ASN A 239 4.93 20.29 23.64
N PHE A 240 5.28 19.74 22.49
CA PHE A 240 4.39 19.32 21.41
C PHE A 240 3.91 17.90 21.71
N THR A 241 2.62 17.73 22.01
CA THR A 241 2.01 16.42 22.25
C THR A 241 1.11 16.04 21.10
N PHE A 242 1.26 14.83 20.57
CA PHE A 242 0.31 14.26 19.62
C PHE A 242 0.08 12.77 19.92
N GLN A 243 -1.02 12.24 19.37
CA GLN A 243 -1.32 10.82 19.42
C GLN A 243 -0.64 10.11 18.25
N SER A 244 0.19 9.11 18.56
CA SER A 244 0.73 8.19 17.54
C SER A 244 0.16 6.80 17.71
N TYR A 245 -0.01 6.10 16.60
CA TYR A 245 -0.51 4.74 16.57
C TYR A 245 0.65 3.76 16.42
N VAL A 246 0.62 2.70 17.22
CA VAL A 246 1.49 1.54 17.01
C VAL A 246 1.18 0.95 15.65
N HIS A 247 2.21 0.70 14.86
CA HIS A 247 2.05 0.07 13.55
C HIS A 247 1.45 -1.33 13.67
N ALA A 248 0.64 -1.72 12.68
CA ALA A 248 -0.20 -2.92 12.73
C ALA A 248 0.60 -4.22 12.98
N GLU A 249 1.79 -4.35 12.38
CA GLU A 249 2.66 -5.52 12.58
C GLU A 249 3.13 -5.66 14.04
N CYS A 250 3.52 -4.55 14.68
CA CYS A 250 3.95 -4.51 16.07
C CYS A 250 2.78 -4.75 17.03
N ALA A 251 1.63 -4.11 16.76
CA ALA A 251 0.41 -4.29 17.54
C ALA A 251 -0.08 -5.75 17.49
N LEU A 252 0.01 -6.41 16.32
CA LEU A 252 -0.34 -7.82 16.17
C LEU A 252 0.58 -8.72 17.01
N ILE A 253 1.89 -8.50 17.00
CA ILE A 253 2.83 -9.28 17.82
C ILE A 253 2.51 -9.12 19.29
N ALA A 254 2.31 -7.88 19.76
CA ALA A 254 1.98 -7.62 21.15
C ALA A 254 0.62 -8.22 21.55
N TYR A 255 -0.36 -8.23 20.65
CA TYR A 255 -1.63 -8.91 20.87
C TYR A 255 -1.44 -10.42 21.01
N LEU A 256 -0.73 -11.07 20.07
CA LEU A 256 -0.46 -12.51 20.12
C LEU A 256 0.31 -12.91 21.38
N HIS A 257 1.29 -12.09 21.77
CA HIS A 257 2.08 -12.26 22.98
C HIS A 257 1.20 -12.22 24.24
N ARG A 258 0.46 -11.11 24.45
CA ARG A 258 -0.39 -10.91 25.63
C ARG A 258 -1.46 -11.99 25.77
N HIS A 259 -2.00 -12.45 24.64
CA HIS A 259 -3.03 -13.49 24.63
C HIS A 259 -2.49 -14.93 24.55
N LYS A 260 -1.16 -15.10 24.51
CA LYS A 260 -0.49 -16.41 24.37
C LYS A 260 -1.04 -17.24 23.23
N LEU A 261 -1.31 -16.58 22.10
CA LEU A 261 -1.87 -17.20 20.91
C LEU A 261 -0.74 -17.70 20.02
N ARG A 262 -0.83 -18.97 19.62
CA ARG A 262 0.08 -19.51 18.61
C ARG A 262 -0.34 -19.07 17.22
N ALA A 263 0.62 -18.61 16.43
CA ALA A 263 0.40 -18.12 15.09
C ALA A 263 1.40 -18.74 14.11
N TYR A 264 1.03 -18.69 12.84
CA TYR A 264 2.00 -18.96 11.80
C TYR A 264 3.05 -17.84 11.83
N PRO A 265 4.36 -18.13 11.80
CA PRO A 265 5.42 -17.16 12.09
C PRO A 265 5.62 -16.11 10.99
N TYR A 266 4.73 -16.04 10.00
CA TYR A 266 4.79 -15.07 8.92
C TYR A 266 3.65 -14.06 9.02
N ILE A 267 4.02 -12.78 9.08
CA ILE A 267 3.10 -11.64 9.12
C ILE A 267 2.97 -11.08 7.70
N GLY A 268 1.80 -11.28 7.10
CA GLY A 268 1.42 -10.63 5.86
C GLY A 268 1.03 -9.18 6.10
N VAL A 269 1.74 -8.24 5.48
CA VAL A 269 1.49 -6.79 5.57
C VAL A 269 1.20 -6.21 4.19
N SER A 270 0.32 -5.21 4.12
CA SER A 270 -0.03 -4.54 2.85
C SER A 270 1.06 -3.62 2.31
N LYS A 271 1.99 -3.19 3.19
CA LYS A 271 3.20 -2.42 2.86
C LYS A 271 4.37 -3.06 3.58
N LEU A 272 5.57 -3.02 3.01
CA LEU A 272 6.77 -3.50 3.71
C LEU A 272 6.94 -2.78 5.05
N ALA A 273 7.43 -3.51 6.05
CA ALA A 273 7.62 -2.96 7.39
C ALA A 273 8.54 -1.74 7.33
N CYS A 274 8.25 -0.70 8.12
CA CYS A 274 9.21 0.40 8.27
C CYS A 274 10.46 -0.08 9.01
N TYR A 275 11.53 0.71 8.96
CA TYR A 275 12.78 0.40 9.64
C TYR A 275 12.56 0.11 11.14
N SER A 276 11.82 0.97 11.85
CA SER A 276 11.55 0.80 13.29
C SER A 276 10.77 -0.49 13.59
N CYS A 277 9.77 -0.83 12.77
CA CYS A 277 9.02 -2.08 12.93
C CYS A 277 9.88 -3.31 12.64
N SER A 278 10.72 -3.25 11.60
CA SER A 278 11.68 -4.32 11.31
C SER A 278 12.65 -4.55 12.46
N ARG A 279 13.15 -3.48 13.09
CA ARG A 279 14.04 -3.56 14.26
C ARG A 279 13.31 -4.12 15.47
N TYR A 280 12.09 -3.66 15.74
CA TYR A 280 11.26 -4.22 16.81
C TYR A 280 11.03 -5.73 16.64
N ILE A 281 10.65 -6.18 15.44
CA ILE A 281 10.42 -7.61 15.16
C ILE A 281 11.70 -8.41 15.39
N HIS A 282 12.84 -7.89 14.93
CA HIS A 282 14.12 -8.55 15.11
C HIS A 282 14.52 -8.65 16.60
N THR A 283 14.38 -7.57 17.36
CA THR A 283 14.76 -7.53 18.78
C THR A 283 13.79 -8.33 19.65
N TYR A 284 12.50 -8.35 19.30
CA TYR A 284 11.51 -9.24 19.90
C TYR A 284 11.89 -10.72 19.70
N ASN A 285 12.26 -11.11 18.47
CA ASN A 285 12.73 -12.47 18.16
C ASN A 285 14.02 -12.81 18.94
N ALA A 286 14.95 -11.87 19.04
CA ALA A 286 16.19 -12.06 19.80
C ALA A 286 15.96 -12.15 21.32
N ALA A 287 14.94 -11.46 21.83
CA ALA A 287 14.55 -11.49 23.24
C ALA A 287 13.80 -12.78 23.63
N GLY A 288 13.35 -13.56 22.66
CA GLY A 288 12.36 -14.62 22.87
C GLY A 288 12.60 -15.61 24.00
N LYS A 289 13.83 -16.08 24.19
CA LYS A 289 14.14 -17.03 25.28
C LYS A 289 14.04 -16.41 26.68
N GLU A 290 14.14 -15.10 26.78
CA GLU A 290 14.23 -14.34 28.03
C GLU A 290 12.87 -13.72 28.45
N LEU A 291 11.87 -13.69 27.56
CA LEU A 291 10.60 -12.99 27.80
C LEU A 291 9.66 -13.73 28.77
N ASP A 292 9.28 -14.98 28.48
CA ASP A 292 8.40 -15.80 29.34
C ASP A 292 8.32 -17.29 28.95
N GLY A 293 9.20 -17.78 28.05
CA GLY A 293 9.16 -19.15 27.53
C GLY A 293 8.04 -19.44 26.52
N PHE A 294 7.12 -18.51 26.27
CA PHE A 294 6.16 -18.55 25.16
C PHE A 294 6.66 -17.68 24.02
N HIS A 295 7.56 -18.24 23.20
CA HIS A 295 8.17 -17.48 22.11
C HIS A 295 7.90 -18.05 20.73
N GLU A 296 7.34 -17.20 19.87
CA GLU A 296 7.28 -17.41 18.43
C GLU A 296 8.13 -16.34 17.75
N CYS A 297 8.98 -16.78 16.81
CA CYS A 297 9.72 -15.88 15.95
C CYS A 297 8.81 -15.42 14.82
N PHE A 298 8.70 -14.11 14.62
CA PHE A 298 7.90 -13.53 13.54
C PHE A 298 8.76 -13.01 12.40
N PHE A 299 8.28 -13.17 11.17
CA PHE A 299 8.94 -12.74 9.95
C PHE A 299 7.96 -11.97 9.06
N THR A 300 8.45 -10.95 8.36
CA THR A 300 7.70 -10.23 7.33
C THR A 300 8.35 -10.45 5.97
N ARG A 301 7.71 -9.98 4.89
CA ARG A 301 8.30 -10.01 3.53
C ARG A 301 9.64 -9.26 3.44
N GLY A 302 9.86 -8.29 4.32
CA GLY A 302 11.05 -7.44 4.33
C GLY A 302 10.75 -6.07 4.91
N THR A 303 11.73 -5.17 4.77
CA THR A 303 11.66 -3.78 5.23
C THR A 303 11.80 -2.83 4.04
N ARG A 304 11.07 -1.71 4.07
CA ARG A 304 11.31 -0.60 3.13
C ARG A 304 12.49 0.28 3.53
N GLY A 305 13.07 0.08 4.72
CA GLY A 305 14.21 0.84 5.22
C GLY A 305 13.91 2.29 5.65
N GLU A 306 12.68 2.76 5.46
CA GLU A 306 12.24 4.10 5.85
C GLU A 306 11.91 4.18 7.34
N ILE A 307 12.30 5.27 7.98
CA ILE A 307 11.94 5.58 9.37
C ILE A 307 10.65 6.39 9.35
N CYS A 308 9.58 5.85 9.96
CA CYS A 308 8.30 6.52 10.06
C CYS A 308 8.23 7.23 11.40
N LEU A 309 8.50 8.52 11.43
CA LEU A 309 8.25 9.33 12.61
C LEU A 309 6.84 9.90 12.54
N PRO A 310 6.11 9.90 13.66
CA PRO A 310 6.51 9.41 14.98
C PRO A 310 6.23 7.92 15.18
N TRP A 311 7.24 7.13 15.51
CA TRP A 311 7.08 5.71 15.81
C TRP A 311 6.92 5.48 17.31
N VAL A 312 5.99 4.59 17.68
CA VAL A 312 5.76 4.19 19.07
C VAL A 312 5.87 2.67 19.22
N SER A 313 6.49 2.25 20.31
CA SER A 313 6.63 0.85 20.68
C SER A 313 5.29 0.29 21.17
N PRO A 314 4.91 -0.94 20.81
CA PRO A 314 3.79 -1.60 21.46
C PRO A 314 4.11 -1.91 22.92
N GLU A 315 3.06 -2.17 23.71
CA GLU A 315 3.12 -2.65 25.08
C GLU A 315 3.10 -4.19 25.14
N LEU A 316 4.19 -4.77 25.65
CA LEU A 316 4.30 -6.18 26.03
C LEU A 316 4.15 -6.37 27.55
N GLY A 317 4.63 -5.39 28.33
CA GLY A 317 4.71 -5.44 29.79
C GLY A 317 6.05 -4.86 30.25
N THR A 318 6.09 -4.20 31.42
CA THR A 318 7.18 -3.29 31.82
C THR A 318 8.60 -3.86 31.65
N ASP A 319 8.84 -5.11 32.04
CA ASP A 319 10.17 -5.72 31.96
C ASP A 319 10.52 -6.17 30.53
N GLN A 320 9.53 -6.67 29.80
CA GLN A 320 9.65 -7.11 28.42
C GLN A 320 9.86 -5.92 27.48
N ASP A 321 9.14 -4.82 27.72
CA ASP A 321 9.28 -3.56 27.00
C ASP A 321 10.70 -3.02 27.15
N LYS A 322 11.21 -2.94 28.38
CA LYS A 322 12.59 -2.50 28.64
C LYS A 322 13.62 -3.37 27.92
N MET A 323 13.42 -4.68 27.91
CA MET A 323 14.33 -5.61 27.25
C MET A 323 14.34 -5.43 25.72
N VAL A 324 13.16 -5.42 25.09
CA VAL A 324 13.02 -5.28 23.64
C VAL A 324 13.48 -3.89 23.18
N GLN A 325 13.09 -2.83 23.89
CA GLN A 325 13.50 -1.45 23.60
C GLN A 325 15.01 -1.25 23.82
N GLY A 326 15.57 -1.81 24.90
CA GLY A 326 17.02 -1.73 25.16
C GLY A 326 17.84 -2.35 24.03
N LYS A 327 17.47 -3.57 23.59
CA LYS A 327 18.10 -4.25 22.44
C LYS A 327 17.91 -3.45 21.15
N MET A 328 16.72 -2.89 20.93
CA MET A 328 16.43 -2.08 19.75
C MET A 328 17.26 -0.80 19.67
N ILE A 329 17.42 -0.08 20.79
CA ILE A 329 18.26 1.13 20.84
C ILE A 329 19.71 0.80 20.51
N GLU A 330 20.23 -0.31 21.05
CA GLU A 330 21.61 -0.74 20.78
C GLU A 330 21.83 -1.11 19.30
N GLU A 331 20.89 -1.84 18.69
CA GLU A 331 20.98 -2.15 17.25
C GLU A 331 20.88 -0.92 16.36
N ILE A 332 19.97 0.01 16.68
CA ILE A 332 19.85 1.26 15.93
C ILE A 332 21.14 2.06 16.02
N LYS A 333 21.76 2.11 17.20
CA LYS A 333 23.06 2.77 17.39
C LYS A 333 24.13 2.15 16.51
N GLN A 334 24.24 0.82 16.49
CA GLN A 334 25.21 0.09 15.66
C GLN A 334 24.99 0.32 14.16
N ASP A 335 23.72 0.32 13.71
CA ASP A 335 23.37 0.63 12.32
C ASP A 335 23.80 2.05 11.93
N MET A 336 23.57 3.02 12.80
CA MET A 336 23.95 4.42 12.57
C MET A 336 25.46 4.59 12.53
N GLU A 337 26.20 3.99 13.46
CA GLU A 337 27.67 3.98 13.45
C GLU A 337 28.22 3.37 12.14
N ALA A 338 27.64 2.26 11.68
CA ALA A 338 28.04 1.62 10.43
C ALA A 338 27.70 2.47 9.19
N LEU A 339 26.56 3.17 9.19
CA LEU A 339 26.19 4.10 8.12
C LEU A 339 27.18 5.27 8.03
N LEU A 340 27.49 5.90 9.17
CA LEU A 340 28.45 7.00 9.25
C LEU A 340 29.85 6.57 8.80
N GLY A 341 30.29 5.37 9.21
CA GLY A 341 31.56 4.81 8.78
C GLY A 341 31.63 4.57 7.26
N ARG A 342 30.55 4.05 6.64
CA ARG A 342 30.47 3.85 5.19
C ARG A 342 30.48 5.16 4.42
N ASP A 343 29.76 6.18 4.89
CA ASP A 343 29.72 7.47 4.22
C ASP A 343 31.08 8.19 4.31
N ALA A 344 31.78 8.08 5.44
CA ALA A 344 33.16 8.54 5.56
C ALA A 344 34.08 7.83 4.54
N ALA A 345 33.93 6.51 4.37
CA ALA A 345 34.71 5.74 3.39
C ALA A 345 34.35 6.10 1.93
N ARG A 346 33.08 6.33 1.60
CA ARG A 346 32.66 6.77 0.25
C ARG A 346 33.20 8.15 -0.10
N ARG A 347 33.19 9.09 0.85
CA ARG A 347 33.80 10.42 0.67
C ARG A 347 35.31 10.32 0.43
N ALA A 348 35.94 9.22 0.83
CA ALA A 348 37.36 8.95 0.58
C ALA A 348 37.65 8.15 -0.72
N GLY A 349 36.63 7.69 -1.47
CA GLY A 349 36.79 6.78 -2.62
C GLY A 349 36.58 7.42 -4.01
N PRO A 350 37.34 7.04 -5.06
CA PRO A 350 37.10 7.46 -6.44
C PRO A 350 35.97 6.65 -7.11
N GLY A 351 35.00 7.33 -7.74
CA GLY A 351 33.75 6.76 -8.28
C GLY A 351 33.89 5.96 -9.59
N SER A 352 33.03 4.95 -9.76
CA SER A 352 32.86 4.21 -11.03
C SER A 352 31.40 3.79 -11.26
N THR A 353 30.97 3.95 -12.52
CA THR A 353 29.63 3.86 -13.12
C THR A 353 29.24 2.44 -13.55
N GLY A 354 27.95 2.10 -13.48
CA GLY A 354 27.38 0.79 -13.82
C GLY A 354 26.90 0.62 -15.28
N ILE A 355 26.37 -0.58 -15.62
CA ILE A 355 25.62 -0.89 -16.86
C ILE A 355 24.48 -1.91 -16.54
N PRO A 356 23.27 -1.82 -17.16
CA PRO A 356 22.09 -2.67 -16.90
C PRO A 356 21.75 -3.69 -18.04
N GLU A 357 20.87 -4.65 -17.75
CA GLU A 357 20.31 -5.63 -18.70
C GLU A 357 18.76 -5.68 -18.69
N THR A 358 18.18 -6.11 -19.83
CA THR A 358 16.77 -6.01 -20.25
C THR A 358 16.10 -7.38 -20.44
N GLU A 359 14.75 -7.46 -20.37
CA GLU A 359 13.82 -8.10 -21.35
C GLU A 359 12.40 -8.41 -20.81
N LYS A 360 11.38 -8.41 -21.71
CA LYS A 360 9.89 -8.50 -21.53
C LYS A 360 9.34 -9.91 -21.78
N PRO A 361 8.09 -10.22 -21.31
CA PRO A 361 7.12 -10.82 -22.25
C PRO A 361 5.59 -10.50 -22.06
N ALA A 362 4.90 -10.44 -23.22
CA ALA A 362 3.58 -10.93 -23.70
C ALA A 362 2.27 -11.06 -22.83
N PRO A 363 1.06 -11.03 -23.46
CA PRO A 363 -0.13 -10.34 -22.94
C PRO A 363 -1.27 -11.21 -22.36
N ALA A 364 -2.29 -10.55 -21.78
CA ALA A 364 -3.37 -11.09 -20.94
C ALA A 364 -4.81 -10.98 -21.53
N HIS A 365 -5.72 -11.78 -20.96
CA HIS A 365 -7.10 -12.11 -21.43
C HIS A 365 -8.21 -11.06 -21.20
N ASN A 366 -9.26 -11.16 -22.05
CA ASN A 366 -10.39 -10.23 -22.27
C ASN A 366 -11.65 -10.51 -21.43
N TRP A 367 -11.81 -9.77 -20.33
CA TRP A 367 -13.04 -9.68 -19.52
C TRP A 367 -13.63 -8.25 -19.50
N ALA A 368 -12.89 -7.28 -20.05
CA ALA A 368 -13.28 -5.87 -20.15
C ALA A 368 -14.50 -5.62 -21.07
N SER A 369 -14.91 -6.59 -21.88
CA SER A 369 -16.00 -6.40 -22.85
C SER A 369 -17.39 -6.28 -22.20
N LYS A 370 -17.71 -7.08 -21.16
CA LYS A 370 -19.03 -7.06 -20.50
C LYS A 370 -19.27 -5.80 -19.64
N LEU A 371 -18.20 -5.31 -19.04
CA LEU A 371 -18.26 -4.13 -18.19
C LEU A 371 -18.52 -2.86 -19.05
N LYS A 372 -18.21 -2.93 -20.37
CA LYS A 372 -18.32 -1.82 -21.34
C LYS A 372 -19.75 -1.46 -21.63
N GLU A 373 -20.57 -2.50 -21.81
CA GLU A 373 -21.98 -2.38 -22.12
C GLU A 373 -22.73 -1.73 -20.96
N HIS A 374 -22.43 -2.13 -19.73
CA HIS A 374 -23.10 -1.60 -18.53
C HIS A 374 -22.75 -0.13 -18.23
N VAL A 375 -21.51 0.31 -18.50
CA VAL A 375 -21.12 1.72 -18.33
C VAL A 375 -21.67 2.60 -19.45
N GLN A 376 -21.78 2.09 -20.68
CA GLN A 376 -22.42 2.83 -21.76
C GLN A 376 -23.90 3.11 -21.49
N GLU A 377 -24.61 2.23 -20.77
CA GLU A 377 -25.98 2.49 -20.32
C GLU A 377 -26.06 3.62 -19.29
N ILE A 378 -25.11 3.69 -18.35
CA ILE A 378 -25.03 4.78 -17.35
C ILE A 378 -24.74 6.12 -18.04
N ILE A 379 -23.80 6.14 -18.99
CA ILE A 379 -23.45 7.36 -19.74
C ILE A 379 -24.63 7.85 -20.58
N ARG A 380 -25.37 6.93 -21.25
CA ARG A 380 -26.57 7.29 -22.02
C ARG A 380 -27.71 7.82 -21.15
N GLY A 381 -27.83 7.33 -19.92
CA GLY A 381 -28.83 7.79 -18.95
C GLY A 381 -28.60 9.20 -18.39
N GLN A 382 -27.43 9.83 -18.64
CA GLN A 382 -27.07 11.17 -18.14
C GLN A 382 -27.14 12.27 -19.21
N GLN A 383 -27.55 11.96 -20.45
CA GLN A 383 -27.68 12.94 -21.55
C GLN A 383 -29.12 13.47 -21.74
N VAL A 384 -29.97 13.42 -20.70
CA VAL A 384 -31.35 13.95 -20.72
C VAL A 384 -31.48 15.14 -19.79
#